data_AF-A0A1M4TCF6-F1
#
_entry.id   AF-A0A1M4TCF6-F1
#
_cell.length_a   1.000
_cell.length_b   1.000
_cell.length_c   1.000
_cell.angle_alpha   90.00
_cell.angle_beta   90.00
_cell.angle_gamma   90.00
#
_symmetry.space_group_name_H-M   'P 1'
#
loop_
_entity.id
_entity.type
_entity.pdbx_description
1 polymer ?
#
loop_
_entity_poly.entity_id
_entity_poly.type
_entity_poly.pdbx_seq_one_letter_code
_entity_poly.pdbx_strand_id
1 'polypeptide(L)'
;MNKSRINKVLCCMEKEGLKQMIVSSPAAIFYLTGKWIEPGERMLTLYINAKGDKKLIINKLFPTEPQSGLDLLWYSDIEDPIELLSTIIDKNDVLAVDKTWPAHFLIKLMDKKAARGFVNGSPIIDRVRMIKDAEEIELMRKASLINDKVMGEIFKEISKDNSEKKMCSLLGEFYEKEGAQGFSFEPIVAYGANGADPHHSNDNSLPKKGDSITIDTGCRNKFYCSDMTRTFFYGEPSEESKKVYEIVREANLRGIEKVKAGVRFCDIDKAARDYIESFGYGEYFTHRTGHSIGIETHDFGDVSSINKEQVKPGMIFSIEPGIYLPGKVGVRIEDLVVVTEDGCEVLNHYTKDLIVVE
;
A
#
# COMPACT_ATOMS: atom_id res chain seq x y z
N MET A 1 4.75 18.17 15.02
CA MET A 1 5.00 17.80 13.61
C MET A 1 6.40 17.28 13.41
N ASN A 2 6.61 16.36 12.47
CA ASN A 2 7.95 15.91 12.08
C ASN A 2 8.63 16.96 11.20
N LYS A 3 9.60 17.68 11.77
CA LYS A 3 10.30 18.80 11.10
C LYS A 3 11.06 18.36 9.84
N SER A 4 11.67 17.17 9.86
CA SER A 4 12.41 16.64 8.72
C SER A 4 11.50 16.41 7.52
N ARG A 5 10.35 15.75 7.74
CA ARG A 5 9.36 15.46 6.69
C ARG A 5 8.74 16.74 6.11
N ILE A 6 8.38 17.69 6.96
CA ILE A 6 7.86 19.00 6.51
C ILE A 6 8.88 19.77 5.69
N ASN A 7 10.16 19.77 6.07
CA ASN A 7 11.20 20.44 5.29
C ASN A 7 11.40 19.80 3.91
N LYS A 8 11.29 18.47 3.79
CA LYS A 8 11.31 17.78 2.49
C LYS A 8 10.13 18.22 1.62
N VAL A 9 8.92 18.31 2.19
CA VAL A 9 7.73 18.81 1.47
C VAL A 9 7.94 20.24 0.97
N LEU A 10 8.40 21.15 1.83
CA LEU A 10 8.68 22.55 1.46
C LEU A 10 9.73 22.65 0.34
N CYS A 11 10.79 21.85 0.40
CA CYS A 11 11.82 21.79 -0.65
C CYS A 11 11.24 21.28 -1.98
N CYS A 12 10.36 20.27 -1.95
CA CYS A 12 9.67 19.80 -3.15
C CYS A 12 8.70 20.85 -3.71
N MET A 13 7.95 21.55 -2.85
CA MET A 13 7.09 22.68 -3.27
C MET A 13 7.91 23.77 -3.97
N GLU A 14 9.06 24.16 -3.41
CA GLU A 14 9.95 25.16 -3.98
C GLU A 14 10.47 24.74 -5.37
N LYS A 15 10.91 23.49 -5.52
CA LYS A 15 11.38 22.94 -6.80
C LYS A 15 10.31 22.95 -7.89
N GLU A 16 9.06 22.70 -7.53
CA GLU A 16 7.91 22.73 -8.44
C GLU A 16 7.31 24.15 -8.62
N GLY A 17 7.91 25.17 -7.98
CA GLY A 17 7.41 26.55 -8.05
C GLY A 17 6.05 26.77 -7.36
N LEU A 18 5.68 25.89 -6.43
CA LEU A 18 4.42 25.94 -5.69
C LEU A 18 4.56 26.71 -4.39
N LYS A 19 3.68 27.68 -4.18
CA LYS A 19 3.71 28.55 -3.00
C LYS A 19 2.75 28.15 -1.90
N GLN A 20 1.77 27.31 -2.20
CA GLN A 20 0.77 26.84 -1.25
C GLN A 20 0.21 25.50 -1.70
N MET A 21 -0.11 24.65 -0.73
CA MET A 21 -0.76 23.38 -0.97
C MET A 21 -1.70 23.02 0.18
N ILE A 22 -2.68 22.18 -0.13
CA ILE A 22 -3.48 21.47 0.87
C ILE A 22 -3.20 19.96 0.80
N VAL A 23 -3.16 19.35 1.98
CA VAL A 23 -3.03 17.92 2.21
C VAL A 23 -4.28 17.45 2.92
N SER A 24 -4.92 16.38 2.43
CA SER A 24 -6.19 15.91 3.00
C SER A 24 -6.22 14.42 3.31
N SER A 25 -5.33 13.62 2.71
CA SER A 25 -5.24 12.20 3.05
C SER A 25 -4.91 12.01 4.54
N PRO A 26 -5.70 11.22 5.30
CA PRO A 26 -5.36 10.85 6.68
C PRO A 26 -3.95 10.27 6.82
N ALA A 27 -3.51 9.45 5.88
CA ALA A 27 -2.16 8.87 5.86
C ALA A 27 -1.07 9.95 5.70
N ALA A 28 -1.27 10.91 4.78
CA ALA A 28 -0.34 12.01 4.59
C ALA A 28 -0.30 12.96 5.80
N ILE A 29 -1.44 13.25 6.42
CA ILE A 29 -1.51 14.07 7.64
C ILE A 29 -0.84 13.33 8.81
N PHE A 30 -1.09 12.03 8.98
CA PHE A 30 -0.39 11.21 9.96
C PHE A 30 1.12 11.22 9.74
N TYR A 31 1.58 11.04 8.49
CA TYR A 31 3.00 11.07 8.14
C TYR A 31 3.70 12.36 8.60
N LEU A 32 3.03 13.51 8.47
CA LEU A 32 3.58 14.83 8.79
C LEU A 32 3.40 15.22 10.28
N THR A 33 2.31 14.78 10.91
CA THR A 33 1.91 15.24 12.25
C THR A 33 2.10 14.21 13.35
N GLY A 34 2.22 12.93 12.99
CA GLY A 34 2.22 11.79 13.91
C GLY A 34 0.84 11.42 14.46
N LYS A 35 -0.24 12.08 13.98
CA LYS A 35 -1.60 11.84 14.46
C LYS A 35 -2.51 11.34 13.34
N TRP A 36 -3.08 10.16 13.53
CA TRP A 36 -4.11 9.62 12.65
C TRP A 36 -5.46 10.27 12.99
N ILE A 37 -6.18 10.73 11.97
CA ILE A 37 -7.50 11.35 12.10
C ILE A 37 -8.35 10.83 10.95
N GLU A 38 -9.41 10.11 11.28
CA GLU A 38 -10.38 9.61 10.31
C GLU A 38 -11.58 10.55 10.28
N PRO A 39 -11.70 11.43 9.28
CA PRO A 39 -12.71 12.49 9.31
C PRO A 39 -14.10 12.05 8.84
N GLY A 40 -14.22 10.89 8.21
CA GLY A 40 -15.46 10.50 7.52
C GLY A 40 -15.78 11.51 6.40
N GLU A 41 -17.02 12.00 6.38
CA GLU A 41 -17.49 13.01 5.42
C GLU A 41 -16.99 14.43 5.72
N ARG A 42 -16.40 14.67 6.89
CA ARG A 42 -15.98 15.99 7.35
C ARG A 42 -14.69 16.43 6.65
N MET A 43 -14.51 17.74 6.52
CA MET A 43 -13.30 18.30 5.95
C MET A 43 -12.14 18.18 6.95
N LEU A 44 -11.10 17.47 6.54
CA LEU A 44 -9.78 17.48 7.17
C LEU A 44 -8.78 18.02 6.17
N THR A 45 -8.05 19.08 6.53
CA THR A 45 -7.13 19.71 5.59
C THR A 45 -5.96 20.35 6.30
N LEU A 46 -4.74 19.93 5.99
CA LEU A 46 -3.52 20.61 6.37
C LEU A 46 -3.09 21.55 5.24
N TYR A 47 -3.20 22.86 5.47
CA TYR A 47 -2.66 23.89 4.61
C TYR A 47 -1.18 24.14 4.92
N ILE A 48 -0.35 24.22 3.89
CA ILE A 48 1.08 24.52 3.96
C ILE A 48 1.40 25.59 2.92
N ASN A 49 2.12 26.65 3.31
CA ASN A 49 2.65 27.64 2.36
C ASN A 49 4.18 27.66 2.33
N ALA A 50 4.75 28.30 1.30
CA ALA A 50 6.20 28.41 1.09
C ALA A 50 6.92 29.25 2.16
N LYS A 51 6.20 30.06 2.94
CA LYS A 51 6.77 30.77 4.11
C LYS A 51 6.92 29.85 5.31
N GLY A 52 6.38 28.64 5.24
CA GLY A 52 6.38 27.68 6.33
C GLY A 52 5.25 27.90 7.33
N ASP A 53 4.17 28.58 6.97
CA ASP A 53 2.95 28.55 7.77
C ASP A 53 2.24 27.21 7.56
N LYS A 54 1.81 26.58 8.66
CA LYS A 54 1.05 25.32 8.62
C LYS A 54 -0.20 25.48 9.45
N LYS A 55 -1.35 25.19 8.85
CA LYS A 55 -2.65 25.26 9.51
C LYS A 55 -3.44 23.99 9.27
N LEU A 56 -3.84 23.29 10.32
CA LEU A 56 -4.74 22.14 10.22
C LEU A 56 -6.18 22.62 10.45
N ILE A 57 -7.00 22.55 9.40
CA ILE A 57 -8.43 22.77 9.47
C ILE A 57 -9.07 21.44 9.87
N ILE A 58 -9.77 21.45 11.01
CA ILE A 58 -10.27 20.23 11.65
C ILE A 58 -11.58 20.49 12.40
N ASN A 59 -12.48 19.51 12.35
CA ASN A 59 -13.75 19.59 13.05
C ASN A 59 -13.58 19.41 14.57
N LYS A 60 -14.32 20.16 15.38
CA LYS A 60 -14.30 20.09 16.87
C LYS A 60 -14.60 18.70 17.43
N LEU A 61 -15.22 17.80 16.65
CA LEU A 61 -15.42 16.39 17.02
C LEU A 61 -14.13 15.57 17.12
N PHE A 62 -13.02 16.04 16.55
CA PHE A 62 -11.73 15.34 16.56
C PHE A 62 -10.75 16.05 17.50
N PRO A 63 -10.85 15.86 18.83
CA PRO A 63 -10.04 16.57 19.81
C PRO A 63 -8.56 16.37 19.51
N THR A 64 -7.84 17.47 19.32
CA THR A 64 -6.43 17.49 18.88
C THR A 64 -5.63 18.50 19.68
N GLU A 65 -4.53 18.02 20.25
CA GLU A 65 -3.62 18.86 21.01
C GLU A 65 -2.81 19.75 20.08
N PRO A 66 -2.58 21.03 20.44
CA PRO A 66 -1.69 21.90 19.70
C PRO A 66 -0.29 21.29 19.58
N GLN A 67 0.30 21.38 18.38
CA GLN A 67 1.68 20.96 18.15
C GLN A 67 2.53 22.18 17.82
N SER A 68 3.78 22.21 18.30
CA SER A 68 4.71 23.29 17.96
C SER A 68 4.86 23.41 16.43
N GLY A 69 4.59 24.62 15.92
CA GLY A 69 4.67 24.94 14.49
C GLY A 69 3.46 24.53 13.65
N LEU A 70 2.33 24.14 14.28
CA LEU A 70 1.05 23.85 13.63
C LEU A 70 -0.08 24.62 14.30
N ASP A 71 -0.71 25.54 13.55
CA ASP A 71 -1.92 26.21 14.03
C ASP A 71 -3.14 25.31 13.77
N LEU A 72 -4.07 25.25 14.73
CA LEU A 72 -5.32 24.52 14.58
C LEU A 72 -6.46 25.50 14.28
N LEU A 73 -7.14 25.31 13.16
CA LEU A 73 -8.32 26.06 12.76
C LEU A 73 -9.55 25.16 12.90
N TRP A 74 -10.35 25.45 13.93
CA TRP A 74 -11.48 24.63 14.31
C TRP A 74 -12.77 25.07 13.62
N TYR A 75 -13.56 24.11 13.17
CA TYR A 75 -14.95 24.34 12.77
C TYR A 75 -15.87 23.27 13.38
N SER A 76 -17.17 23.54 13.44
CA SER A 76 -18.21 22.60 13.88
C SER A 76 -19.13 22.21 12.72
N ASP A 77 -19.99 21.23 12.93
CA ASP A 77 -20.95 20.76 11.91
C ASP A 77 -21.97 21.84 11.47
N ILE A 78 -22.03 22.99 12.16
CA ILE A 78 -22.89 24.14 11.80
C ILE A 78 -22.10 25.29 11.15
N GLU A 79 -20.80 25.13 10.94
CA GLU A 79 -19.92 26.10 10.30
C GLU A 79 -19.49 25.58 8.92
N ASP A 80 -19.29 26.48 7.97
CA ASP A 80 -18.80 26.11 6.64
C ASP A 80 -17.27 26.03 6.62
N PRO A 81 -16.67 24.84 6.54
CA PRO A 81 -15.22 24.69 6.60
C PRO A 81 -14.51 25.33 5.39
N ILE A 82 -15.21 25.49 4.26
CA ILE A 82 -14.66 26.13 3.06
C ILE A 82 -14.55 27.64 3.23
N GLU A 83 -15.47 28.29 3.96
CA GLU A 83 -15.31 29.71 4.31
C GLU A 83 -14.03 29.90 5.12
N LEU A 84 -13.82 29.07 6.15
CA LEU A 84 -12.63 29.12 6.99
C LEU A 84 -11.34 28.90 6.18
N LEU A 85 -11.29 27.85 5.34
CA LEU A 85 -10.14 27.56 4.48
C LEU A 85 -9.85 28.70 3.49
N SER A 86 -10.88 29.32 2.92
CA SER A 86 -10.72 30.41 1.95
C SER A 86 -10.06 31.67 2.55
N THR A 87 -10.13 31.86 3.86
CA THR A 87 -9.50 33.02 4.54
C THR A 87 -7.97 32.94 4.61
N ILE A 88 -7.38 31.75 4.42
CA ILE A 88 -5.93 31.53 4.56
C ILE A 88 -5.22 31.19 3.24
N ILE A 89 -5.98 30.89 2.18
CA ILE A 89 -5.44 30.65 0.84
C ILE A 89 -5.02 31.99 0.22
N ASP A 90 -3.87 32.02 -0.45
CA ASP A 90 -3.49 33.17 -1.27
C ASP A 90 -4.24 33.14 -2.60
N LYS A 91 -5.23 34.03 -2.73
CA LYS A 91 -6.05 34.14 -3.94
C LYS A 91 -5.27 34.46 -5.22
N ASN A 92 -4.06 35.01 -5.11
CA ASN A 92 -3.27 35.44 -6.26
C ASN A 92 -2.35 34.33 -6.79
N ASP A 93 -2.24 33.22 -6.07
CA ASP A 93 -1.38 32.10 -6.44
C ASP A 93 -2.18 30.82 -6.72
N VAL A 94 -1.52 29.85 -7.34
CA VAL A 94 -2.09 28.53 -7.61
C VAL A 94 -2.11 27.70 -6.32
N LEU A 95 -3.18 26.94 -6.10
CA LEU A 95 -3.28 26.00 -4.99
C LEU A 95 -3.02 24.57 -5.48
N ALA A 96 -2.00 23.94 -4.91
CA ALA A 96 -1.81 22.50 -5.06
C ALA A 96 -2.78 21.73 -4.16
N VAL A 97 -3.55 20.81 -4.74
CA VAL A 97 -4.64 20.08 -4.07
C VAL A 97 -4.32 18.60 -4.04
N ASP A 98 -4.50 17.98 -2.87
CA ASP A 98 -4.37 16.53 -2.71
C ASP A 98 -5.41 15.76 -3.53
N LYS A 99 -4.98 14.70 -4.20
CA LYS A 99 -5.72 13.85 -5.15
C LYS A 99 -6.96 13.19 -4.55
N THR A 100 -6.96 12.98 -3.23
CA THR A 100 -8.07 12.35 -2.51
C THR A 100 -9.00 13.36 -1.85
N TRP A 101 -8.78 14.67 -2.03
CA TRP A 101 -9.66 15.67 -1.44
C TRP A 101 -11.05 15.60 -2.09
N PRO A 102 -12.15 15.44 -1.31
CA PRO A 102 -13.47 15.26 -1.89
C PRO A 102 -13.86 16.39 -2.85
N ALA A 103 -14.30 16.02 -4.06
CA ALA A 103 -14.55 16.96 -5.14
C ALA A 103 -15.54 18.07 -4.78
N HIS A 104 -16.53 17.79 -3.93
CA HIS A 104 -17.51 18.80 -3.52
C HIS A 104 -16.88 19.96 -2.74
N PHE A 105 -15.81 19.72 -1.96
CA PHE A 105 -15.04 20.78 -1.31
C PHE A 105 -14.25 21.60 -2.34
N LEU A 106 -13.60 20.92 -3.29
CA LEU A 106 -12.85 21.58 -4.37
C LEU A 106 -13.73 22.44 -5.25
N ILE A 107 -14.89 21.93 -5.68
CA ILE A 107 -15.87 22.66 -6.51
C ILE A 107 -16.33 23.92 -5.79
N LYS A 108 -16.70 23.81 -4.50
CA LYS A 108 -17.11 24.98 -3.71
C LYS A 108 -15.98 26.02 -3.57
N LEU A 109 -14.74 25.56 -3.43
CA LEU A 109 -13.56 26.43 -3.37
C LEU A 109 -13.30 27.13 -4.72
N MET A 110 -13.53 26.44 -5.84
CA MET A 110 -13.47 26.98 -7.21
C MET A 110 -14.54 28.03 -7.45
N ASP A 111 -15.79 27.78 -7.06
CA ASP A 111 -16.91 28.72 -7.21
C ASP A 111 -16.64 30.04 -6.47
N LYS A 112 -15.98 29.95 -5.32
CA LYS A 112 -15.54 31.11 -4.54
C LYS A 112 -14.34 31.85 -5.13
N LYS A 113 -13.70 31.31 -6.18
CA LYS A 113 -12.46 31.83 -6.78
C LYS A 113 -11.38 32.06 -5.71
N ALA A 114 -11.24 31.09 -4.79
CA ALA A 114 -10.36 31.24 -3.63
C ALA A 114 -8.86 31.21 -3.97
N ALA A 115 -8.49 30.75 -5.17
CA ALA A 115 -7.13 30.71 -5.69
C ALA A 115 -7.10 31.12 -7.18
N ARG A 116 -5.93 31.50 -7.70
CA ARG A 116 -5.72 31.83 -9.12
C ARG A 116 -5.98 30.62 -10.04
N GLY A 117 -5.76 29.41 -9.52
CA GLY A 117 -5.95 28.15 -10.20
C GLY A 117 -5.62 26.96 -9.29
N PHE A 118 -5.83 25.75 -9.78
CA PHE A 118 -5.67 24.51 -9.02
C PHE A 118 -4.83 23.51 -9.81
N VAL A 119 -3.94 22.80 -9.11
CA VAL A 119 -3.11 21.72 -9.69
C VAL A 119 -3.06 20.52 -8.74
N ASN A 120 -2.72 19.34 -9.24
CA ASN A 120 -2.51 18.17 -8.39
C ASN A 120 -1.23 18.34 -7.55
N GLY A 121 -1.38 18.38 -6.23
CA GLY A 121 -0.30 18.51 -5.26
C GLY A 121 0.24 17.20 -4.69
N SER A 122 -0.46 16.07 -4.88
CA SER A 122 -0.07 14.79 -4.26
C SER A 122 1.33 14.30 -4.62
N PRO A 123 1.83 14.46 -5.87
CA PRO A 123 3.18 14.03 -6.21
C PRO A 123 4.27 14.55 -5.27
N ILE A 124 4.07 15.71 -4.63
CA ILE A 124 5.00 16.28 -3.65
C ILE A 124 5.12 15.35 -2.44
N ILE A 125 4.00 15.03 -1.78
CA ILE A 125 4.00 14.22 -0.56
C ILE A 125 4.22 12.75 -0.88
N ASP A 126 3.65 12.27 -1.98
CA ASP A 126 3.83 10.92 -2.48
C ASP A 126 5.33 10.60 -2.67
N ARG A 127 6.10 11.48 -3.31
CA ARG A 127 7.55 11.30 -3.50
C ARG A 127 8.35 11.41 -2.21
N VAL A 128 7.89 12.18 -1.23
CA VAL A 128 8.54 12.26 0.08
C VAL A 128 8.31 10.98 0.88
N ARG A 129 7.08 10.43 0.87
CA ARG A 129 6.70 9.16 1.52
C ARG A 129 7.27 7.92 0.83
N MET A 130 7.58 8.04 -0.47
CA MET A 130 8.17 6.94 -1.25
C MET A 130 9.50 6.47 -0.66
N ILE A 131 10.31 7.38 -0.09
CA ILE A 131 11.62 7.07 0.51
C ILE A 131 11.47 7.02 2.03
N LYS A 132 11.46 5.81 2.58
CA LYS A 132 11.30 5.57 4.01
C LYS A 132 12.58 5.93 4.76
N ASP A 133 12.42 6.59 5.90
CA ASP A 133 13.50 6.76 6.87
C ASP A 133 13.75 5.46 7.67
N ALA A 134 14.81 5.44 8.49
CA ALA A 134 15.19 4.25 9.26
C ALA A 134 14.12 3.81 10.28
N GLU A 135 13.34 4.75 10.83
CA GLU A 135 12.24 4.42 11.75
C GLU A 135 11.10 3.75 10.99
N GLU A 136 10.74 4.29 9.83
CA GLU A 136 9.71 3.71 8.96
C GLU A 136 10.05 2.29 8.50
N ILE A 137 11.29 2.07 8.05
CA ILE A 137 11.78 0.74 7.65
C ILE A 137 11.67 -0.24 8.81
N GLU A 138 12.05 0.15 10.02
CA GLU A 138 11.98 -0.71 11.20
C GLU A 138 10.52 -1.04 11.60
N LEU A 139 9.59 -0.11 11.41
CA LEU A 139 8.16 -0.37 11.64
C LEU A 139 7.60 -1.38 10.62
N MET A 140 8.04 -1.28 9.35
CA MET A 140 7.63 -2.20 8.29
C MET A 140 8.28 -3.59 8.43
N ARG A 141 9.52 -3.68 8.91
CA ARG A 141 10.14 -4.96 9.32
C ARG A 141 9.30 -5.65 10.38
N LYS A 142 8.90 -4.92 11.43
CA LYS A 142 8.06 -5.46 12.51
C LYS A 142 6.68 -5.89 11.99
N ALA A 143 6.05 -5.11 11.12
CA ALA A 143 4.79 -5.50 10.48
C ALA A 143 4.93 -6.79 9.68
N SER A 144 6.03 -6.95 8.95
CA SER A 144 6.30 -8.13 8.11
C SER A 144 6.62 -9.37 8.96
N LEU A 145 7.35 -9.21 10.06
CA LEU A 145 7.59 -10.30 11.03
C LEU A 145 6.32 -10.78 11.71
N ILE A 146 5.38 -9.88 12.03
CA ILE A 146 4.05 -10.28 12.51
C ILE A 146 3.34 -11.08 11.42
N ASN A 147 3.42 -10.61 10.16
CA ASN A 147 2.80 -11.29 9.03
C ASN A 147 3.37 -12.71 8.81
N ASP A 148 4.69 -12.89 8.89
CA ASP A 148 5.36 -14.19 8.80
C ASP A 148 4.86 -15.18 9.86
N LYS A 149 4.70 -14.72 11.12
CA LYS A 149 4.18 -15.57 12.20
C LYS A 149 2.72 -15.96 11.95
N VAL A 150 1.88 -14.99 11.57
CA VAL A 150 0.46 -15.24 11.32
C VAL A 150 0.26 -16.16 10.13
N MET A 151 1.09 -16.04 9.07
CA MET A 151 1.12 -17.00 7.97
C MET A 151 1.45 -18.41 8.44
N GLY A 152 2.38 -18.55 9.39
CA GLY A 152 2.70 -19.84 10.01
C GLY A 152 1.58 -20.43 10.89
N GLU A 153 0.79 -19.59 11.55
CA GLU A 153 -0.37 -20.03 12.33
C GLU A 153 -1.54 -20.41 11.42
N ILE A 154 -1.90 -19.56 10.45
CA ILE A 154 -3.00 -19.82 9.52
C ILE A 154 -2.74 -21.05 8.64
N PHE A 155 -1.48 -21.29 8.27
CA PHE A 155 -1.09 -22.51 7.55
C PHE A 155 -1.54 -23.79 8.29
N LYS A 156 -1.47 -23.81 9.63
CA LYS A 156 -1.87 -24.99 10.44
C LYS A 156 -3.38 -25.18 10.48
N GLU A 157 -4.15 -24.15 10.15
CA GLU A 157 -5.60 -24.18 10.12
C GLU A 157 -6.17 -24.61 8.77
N ILE A 158 -5.30 -24.81 7.76
CA ILE A 158 -5.75 -25.34 6.47
C ILE A 158 -6.30 -26.75 6.69
N SER A 159 -7.59 -26.92 6.43
CA SER A 159 -8.30 -28.20 6.53
C SER A 159 -9.54 -28.20 5.66
N LYS A 160 -10.06 -29.39 5.36
CA LYS A 160 -11.35 -29.57 4.64
C LYS A 160 -12.58 -28.95 5.33
N ASP A 161 -12.46 -28.60 6.61
CA ASP A 161 -13.57 -28.13 7.44
C ASP A 161 -13.60 -26.60 7.55
N ASN A 162 -12.54 -25.91 7.14
CA ASN A 162 -12.44 -24.45 7.19
C ASN A 162 -12.73 -23.85 5.81
N SER A 163 -13.73 -22.96 5.76
CA SER A 163 -14.01 -22.18 4.56
C SER A 163 -13.07 -20.98 4.43
N GLU A 164 -13.00 -20.40 3.24
CA GLU A 164 -12.26 -19.15 2.98
C GLU A 164 -12.64 -18.04 3.99
N LYS A 165 -13.95 -17.86 4.22
CA LYS A 165 -14.45 -16.90 5.22
C LYS A 165 -14.04 -17.24 6.65
N LYS A 166 -13.99 -18.53 7.02
CA LYS A 166 -13.51 -18.94 8.35
C LYS A 166 -12.02 -18.68 8.48
N MET A 167 -11.22 -18.98 7.47
CA MET A 167 -9.79 -18.67 7.44
C MET A 167 -9.52 -17.17 7.57
N CYS A 168 -10.28 -16.33 6.85
CA CYS A 168 -10.19 -14.87 7.00
C CYS A 168 -10.49 -14.39 8.43
N SER A 169 -11.47 -15.03 9.09
CA SER A 169 -11.79 -14.71 10.49
C SER A 169 -10.64 -15.09 11.44
N LEU A 170 -10.05 -16.29 11.23
CA LEU A 170 -8.89 -16.77 11.98
C LEU A 170 -7.65 -15.87 11.79
N LEU A 171 -7.42 -15.35 10.57
CA LEU A 171 -6.37 -14.35 10.32
C LEU A 171 -6.54 -13.13 11.22
N GLY A 172 -7.77 -12.60 11.35
CA GLY A 172 -8.07 -11.49 12.24
C GLY A 172 -7.75 -11.79 13.70
N GLU A 173 -8.17 -12.97 14.19
CA GLU A 173 -7.88 -13.44 15.55
C GLU A 173 -6.36 -13.56 15.80
N PHE A 174 -5.60 -14.08 14.83
CA PHE A 174 -4.15 -14.24 14.95
C PHE A 174 -3.40 -12.92 14.90
N TYR A 175 -3.80 -11.98 14.05
CA TYR A 175 -3.21 -10.65 14.04
C TYR A 175 -3.48 -9.88 15.33
N GLU A 176 -4.70 -9.98 15.87
CA GLU A 176 -5.03 -9.36 17.17
C GLU A 176 -4.16 -9.95 18.29
N LYS A 177 -4.00 -11.29 18.31
CA LYS A 177 -3.14 -11.99 19.26
C LYS A 177 -1.67 -11.54 19.20
N GLU A 178 -1.15 -11.25 18.00
CA GLU A 178 0.22 -10.73 17.80
C GLU A 178 0.32 -9.20 18.00
N GLY A 179 -0.78 -8.52 18.33
CA GLY A 179 -0.81 -7.09 18.65
C GLY A 179 -0.85 -6.14 17.46
N ALA A 180 -1.27 -6.61 16.28
CA ALA A 180 -1.44 -5.76 15.11
C ALA A 180 -2.68 -4.86 15.21
N GLN A 181 -2.67 -3.73 14.50
CA GLN A 181 -3.77 -2.77 14.41
C GLN A 181 -4.75 -3.13 13.27
N GLY A 182 -5.13 -4.41 13.21
CA GLY A 182 -5.96 -4.98 12.15
C GLY A 182 -5.21 -5.18 10.83
N PHE A 183 -5.99 -5.49 9.79
CA PHE A 183 -5.46 -5.77 8.47
C PHE A 183 -4.95 -4.50 7.76
N SER A 184 -3.93 -4.66 6.91
CA SER A 184 -3.52 -3.60 5.97
C SER A 184 -4.52 -3.45 4.82
N PHE A 185 -5.12 -4.56 4.39
CA PHE A 185 -6.21 -4.69 3.40
C PHE A 185 -7.07 -5.91 3.75
N GLU A 186 -8.27 -6.06 3.16
CA GLU A 186 -9.08 -7.26 3.42
C GLU A 186 -8.35 -8.51 2.89
N PRO A 187 -8.03 -9.51 3.74
CA PRO A 187 -7.28 -10.69 3.29
C PRO A 187 -8.00 -11.45 2.18
N ILE A 188 -7.24 -12.07 1.29
CA ILE A 188 -7.80 -12.99 0.29
C ILE A 188 -7.37 -14.40 0.68
N VAL A 189 -8.35 -15.27 0.86
CA VAL A 189 -8.17 -16.72 0.95
C VAL A 189 -8.95 -17.32 -0.20
N ALA A 190 -8.26 -17.89 -1.18
CA ALA A 190 -8.89 -18.35 -2.41
C ALA A 190 -8.50 -19.81 -2.72
N TYR A 191 -9.51 -20.67 -2.81
CA TYR A 191 -9.34 -22.10 -3.10
C TYR A 191 -9.54 -22.42 -4.58
N GLY A 192 -8.62 -23.20 -5.15
CA GLY A 192 -8.69 -23.75 -6.51
C GLY A 192 -8.98 -22.68 -7.56
N ALA A 193 -10.13 -22.82 -8.22
CA ALA A 193 -10.60 -21.91 -9.26
C ALA A 193 -10.80 -20.46 -8.77
N ASN A 194 -11.15 -20.26 -7.50
CA ASN A 194 -11.28 -18.91 -6.92
C ASN A 194 -9.93 -18.19 -6.91
N GLY A 195 -8.83 -18.93 -6.76
CA GLY A 195 -7.49 -18.37 -6.84
C GLY A 195 -7.14 -17.76 -8.21
N ALA A 196 -7.85 -18.14 -9.28
CA ALA A 196 -7.69 -17.56 -10.60
C ALA A 196 -8.39 -16.19 -10.76
N ASP A 197 -9.16 -15.74 -9.76
CA ASP A 197 -9.60 -14.36 -9.63
C ASP A 197 -8.69 -13.64 -8.60
N PRO A 198 -7.77 -12.77 -9.04
CA PRO A 198 -6.82 -12.10 -8.14
C PRO A 198 -7.50 -11.15 -7.14
N HIS A 199 -8.78 -10.81 -7.33
CA HIS A 199 -9.59 -9.97 -6.43
C HIS A 199 -10.80 -10.73 -5.84
N HIS A 200 -10.71 -12.05 -5.76
CA HIS A 200 -11.75 -12.88 -5.16
C HIS A 200 -12.12 -12.40 -3.75
N SER A 201 -13.42 -12.42 -3.45
CA SER A 201 -13.94 -12.13 -2.11
C SER A 201 -14.22 -13.43 -1.39
N ASN A 202 -13.64 -13.60 -0.19
CA ASN A 202 -13.76 -14.81 0.61
C ASN A 202 -15.21 -15.28 0.76
N ASP A 203 -15.49 -16.52 0.35
CA ASP A 203 -16.83 -17.10 0.44
C ASP A 203 -16.88 -18.34 1.34
N ASN A 204 -17.93 -19.17 1.20
CA ASN A 204 -18.08 -20.39 2.00
C ASN A 204 -17.48 -21.64 1.31
N SER A 205 -16.66 -21.46 0.28
CA SER A 205 -15.94 -22.54 -0.41
C SER A 205 -15.02 -23.24 0.58
N LEU A 206 -14.94 -24.56 0.43
CA LEU A 206 -14.06 -25.46 1.17
C LEU A 206 -13.01 -26.01 0.20
N PRO A 207 -11.79 -26.31 0.67
CA PRO A 207 -10.74 -26.81 -0.21
C PRO A 207 -11.06 -28.24 -0.68
N LYS A 208 -10.77 -28.53 -1.95
CA LYS A 208 -10.88 -29.85 -2.56
C LYS A 208 -9.50 -30.37 -2.90
N LYS A 209 -9.36 -31.71 -2.96
CA LYS A 209 -8.09 -32.33 -3.33
C LYS A 209 -7.64 -31.84 -4.73
N GLY A 210 -6.41 -31.38 -4.81
CA GLY A 210 -5.80 -30.77 -5.99
C GLY A 210 -5.92 -29.24 -6.06
N ASP A 211 -6.68 -28.60 -5.18
CA ASP A 211 -6.86 -27.15 -5.17
C ASP A 211 -5.57 -26.43 -4.73
N SER A 212 -5.25 -25.33 -5.41
CA SER A 212 -4.38 -24.29 -4.84
C SER A 212 -5.08 -23.58 -3.68
N ILE A 213 -4.33 -23.17 -2.68
CA ILE A 213 -4.80 -22.33 -1.58
C ILE A 213 -3.95 -21.09 -1.56
N THR A 214 -4.44 -20.01 -2.15
CA THR A 214 -3.75 -18.72 -2.15
C THR A 214 -4.22 -17.91 -0.94
N ILE A 215 -3.29 -17.57 -0.06
CA ILE A 215 -3.51 -16.72 1.10
C ILE A 215 -2.68 -15.45 0.88
N ASP A 216 -3.38 -14.34 0.70
CA ASP A 216 -2.82 -13.00 0.55
C ASP A 216 -3.28 -12.15 1.73
N THR A 217 -2.32 -11.70 2.53
CA THR A 217 -2.64 -11.08 3.81
C THR A 217 -1.53 -10.18 4.32
N GLY A 218 -1.93 -9.19 5.11
CA GLY A 218 -1.03 -8.25 5.74
C GLY A 218 -1.68 -7.52 6.90
N CYS A 219 -0.86 -6.90 7.74
CA CYS A 219 -1.32 -6.21 8.93
C CYS A 219 -0.74 -4.80 9.07
N ARG A 220 -1.28 -4.03 10.01
CA ARG A 220 -0.71 -2.74 10.40
C ARG A 220 0.03 -2.83 11.73
N ASN A 221 1.25 -2.32 11.77
CA ASN A 221 2.00 -2.07 13.01
C ASN A 221 2.37 -0.59 13.10
N LYS A 222 1.84 0.11 14.09
CA LYS A 222 1.93 1.58 14.23
C LYS A 222 1.59 2.31 12.92
N PHE A 223 0.51 1.87 12.27
CA PHE A 223 0.00 2.33 10.97
C PHE A 223 0.86 2.00 9.74
N TYR A 224 2.00 1.32 9.86
CA TYR A 224 2.76 0.83 8.70
C TYR A 224 2.30 -0.57 8.31
N CYS A 225 2.08 -0.76 7.02
CA CYS A 225 1.54 -1.98 6.44
C CYS A 225 2.63 -3.02 6.20
N SER A 226 2.26 -4.29 6.37
CA SER A 226 2.88 -5.43 5.70
C SER A 226 1.96 -5.98 4.62
N ASP A 227 2.54 -6.82 3.77
CA ASP A 227 1.89 -7.54 2.69
C ASP A 227 2.62 -8.86 2.45
N MET A 228 1.90 -9.89 2.03
CA MET A 228 2.45 -11.21 1.67
C MET A 228 1.36 -12.11 1.10
N THR A 229 1.66 -12.65 -0.07
CA THR A 229 0.97 -13.81 -0.63
C THR A 229 1.81 -15.08 -0.56
N ARG A 230 1.18 -16.18 -0.11
CA ARG A 230 1.69 -17.56 -0.27
C ARG A 230 0.60 -18.45 -0.85
N THR A 231 1.01 -19.35 -1.74
CA THR A 231 0.14 -20.40 -2.27
C THR A 231 0.59 -21.77 -1.76
N PHE A 232 -0.37 -22.59 -1.33
CA PHE A 232 -0.20 -23.98 -0.93
C PHE A 232 -1.07 -24.89 -1.81
N PHE A 233 -0.98 -26.21 -1.65
CA PHE A 233 -1.88 -27.15 -2.30
C PHE A 233 -2.57 -28.07 -1.30
N TYR A 234 -3.88 -28.29 -1.47
CA TYR A 234 -4.65 -29.23 -0.65
C TYR A 234 -4.71 -30.60 -1.33
N GLY A 235 -4.06 -31.61 -0.78
CA GLY A 235 -3.86 -32.91 -1.44
C GLY A 235 -3.02 -32.80 -2.72
N GLU A 236 -2.93 -33.90 -3.47
CA GLU A 236 -2.02 -34.00 -4.63
C GLU A 236 -2.41 -33.02 -5.76
N PRO A 237 -1.57 -32.01 -6.07
CA PRO A 237 -1.83 -31.07 -7.16
C PRO A 237 -1.49 -31.67 -8.53
N SER A 238 -2.12 -31.15 -9.58
CA SER A 238 -1.79 -31.56 -10.95
C SER A 238 -0.36 -31.17 -11.34
N GLU A 239 0.24 -31.88 -12.30
CA GLU A 239 1.57 -31.51 -12.83
C GLU A 239 1.58 -30.11 -13.47
N GLU A 240 0.45 -29.67 -14.06
CA GLU A 240 0.28 -28.30 -14.55
C GLU A 240 0.33 -27.29 -13.38
N SER A 241 -0.35 -27.58 -12.27
CA SER A 241 -0.36 -26.72 -11.07
C SER A 241 1.03 -26.61 -10.43
N LYS A 242 1.77 -27.73 -10.31
CA LYS A 242 3.15 -27.74 -9.81
C LYS A 242 4.08 -26.92 -10.72
N LYS A 243 3.95 -27.09 -12.03
CA LYS A 243 4.71 -26.32 -13.02
C LYS A 243 4.42 -24.83 -12.93
N VAL A 244 3.14 -24.45 -12.83
CA VAL A 244 2.73 -23.04 -12.65
C VAL A 244 3.34 -22.47 -11.38
N TYR A 245 3.31 -23.23 -10.28
CA TYR A 245 3.91 -22.81 -9.01
C TYR A 245 5.39 -22.49 -9.13
N GLU A 246 6.19 -23.41 -9.69
CA GLU A 246 7.62 -23.20 -9.86
C GLU A 246 7.95 -22.04 -10.81
N ILE A 247 7.13 -21.82 -11.85
CA ILE A 247 7.29 -20.67 -12.73
C ILE A 247 7.08 -19.35 -11.96
N VAL A 248 6.01 -19.25 -11.16
CA VAL A 248 5.72 -18.05 -10.36
C VAL A 248 6.81 -17.82 -9.29
N ARG A 249 7.25 -18.89 -8.62
CA ARG A 249 8.33 -18.84 -7.62
C ARG A 249 9.61 -18.27 -8.22
N GLU A 250 10.03 -18.80 -9.35
CA GLU A 250 11.25 -18.34 -10.04
C GLU A 250 11.08 -16.93 -10.62
N ALA A 251 9.87 -16.55 -11.09
CA ALA A 251 9.58 -15.18 -11.51
C ALA A 251 9.73 -14.17 -10.36
N ASN A 252 9.22 -14.51 -9.17
CA ASN A 252 9.37 -13.69 -7.97
C ASN A 252 10.86 -13.53 -7.60
N LEU A 253 11.62 -14.62 -7.57
CA LEU A 253 13.07 -14.59 -7.28
C LEU A 253 13.85 -13.72 -8.28
N ARG A 254 13.53 -13.81 -9.57
CA ARG A 254 14.14 -12.96 -10.61
C ARG A 254 13.80 -11.48 -10.45
N GLY A 255 12.55 -11.20 -10.07
CA GLY A 255 12.11 -9.84 -9.73
C GLY A 255 12.93 -9.29 -8.57
N ILE A 256 13.07 -10.05 -7.48
CA ILE A 256 13.86 -9.68 -6.28
C ILE A 256 15.34 -9.48 -6.64
N GLU A 257 15.96 -10.42 -7.34
CA GLU A 257 17.39 -10.34 -7.74
C GLU A 257 17.69 -9.09 -8.57
N LYS A 258 16.71 -8.62 -9.35
CA LYS A 258 16.87 -7.42 -10.18
C LYS A 258 16.89 -6.12 -9.37
N VAL A 259 16.40 -6.12 -8.13
CA VAL A 259 16.25 -4.91 -7.32
C VAL A 259 17.59 -4.42 -6.81
N LYS A 260 17.94 -3.18 -7.17
CA LYS A 260 19.01 -2.37 -6.56
C LYS A 260 18.84 -0.90 -6.93
N ALA A 261 19.54 -0.01 -6.24
CA ALA A 261 19.54 1.41 -6.57
C ALA A 261 19.90 1.66 -8.06
N GLY A 262 19.16 2.56 -8.70
CA GLY A 262 19.38 2.98 -10.09
C GLY A 262 18.75 2.08 -11.18
N VAL A 263 18.28 0.88 -10.84
CA VAL A 263 17.49 0.04 -11.76
C VAL A 263 16.12 0.69 -11.97
N ARG A 264 15.53 0.55 -13.17
CA ARG A 264 14.19 1.07 -13.47
C ARG A 264 13.12 0.07 -13.02
N PHE A 265 11.97 0.56 -12.57
CA PHE A 265 10.84 -0.31 -12.21
C PHE A 265 10.41 -1.24 -13.35
N CYS A 266 10.40 -0.76 -14.59
CA CYS A 266 10.08 -1.57 -15.75
C CYS A 266 11.10 -2.69 -16.03
N ASP A 267 12.36 -2.54 -15.62
CA ASP A 267 13.35 -3.62 -15.76
C ASP A 267 13.16 -4.72 -14.71
N ILE A 268 12.59 -4.38 -13.54
CA ILE A 268 12.20 -5.33 -12.49
C ILE A 268 10.95 -6.10 -12.93
N ASP A 269 9.91 -5.39 -13.40
CA ASP A 269 8.70 -6.03 -13.96
C ASP A 269 9.07 -6.98 -15.11
N LYS A 270 9.94 -6.52 -16.02
CA LYS A 270 10.44 -7.32 -17.14
C LYS A 270 11.12 -8.60 -16.69
N ALA A 271 11.89 -8.59 -15.60
CA ALA A 271 12.60 -9.78 -15.11
C ALA A 271 11.64 -10.91 -14.70
N ALA A 272 10.51 -10.58 -14.09
CA ALA A 272 9.46 -11.54 -13.75
C ALA A 272 8.58 -11.88 -14.96
N ARG A 273 8.13 -10.86 -15.68
CA ARG A 273 7.17 -10.99 -16.79
C ARG A 273 7.72 -11.77 -17.97
N ASP A 274 8.94 -11.46 -18.43
CA ASP A 274 9.57 -12.19 -19.54
C ASP A 274 9.74 -13.68 -19.20
N TYR A 275 10.05 -13.98 -17.94
CA TYR A 275 10.22 -15.36 -17.50
C TYR A 275 8.89 -16.12 -17.63
N ILE A 276 7.79 -15.58 -17.08
CA ILE A 276 6.44 -16.16 -17.23
C ILE A 276 6.04 -16.30 -18.71
N GLU A 277 6.27 -15.26 -19.51
CA GLU A 277 5.98 -15.24 -20.94
C GLU A 277 6.73 -16.35 -21.70
N SER A 278 7.99 -16.62 -21.35
CA SER A 278 8.81 -17.65 -22.02
C SER A 278 8.26 -19.07 -21.89
N PHE A 279 7.41 -19.34 -20.90
CA PHE A 279 6.70 -20.62 -20.73
C PHE A 279 5.30 -20.64 -21.36
N GLY A 280 4.90 -19.55 -22.03
CA GLY A 280 3.60 -19.42 -22.68
C GLY A 280 2.47 -18.95 -21.75
N TYR A 281 2.78 -18.46 -20.54
CA TYR A 281 1.76 -18.03 -19.56
C TYR A 281 1.56 -16.51 -19.50
N GLY A 282 2.11 -15.74 -20.44
CA GLY A 282 2.09 -14.28 -20.43
C GLY A 282 0.69 -13.66 -20.32
N GLU A 283 -0.28 -14.20 -21.05
CA GLU A 283 -1.67 -13.72 -21.02
C GLU A 283 -2.36 -13.91 -19.66
N TYR A 284 -1.81 -14.76 -18.80
CA TYR A 284 -2.34 -15.08 -17.48
C TYR A 284 -1.65 -14.32 -16.35
N PHE A 285 -0.65 -13.47 -16.65
CA PHE A 285 -0.06 -12.51 -15.71
C PHE A 285 -0.58 -11.10 -16.01
N THR A 286 -1.79 -10.82 -15.54
CA THR A 286 -2.64 -9.71 -16.01
C THR A 286 -2.47 -8.40 -15.24
N HIS A 287 -1.62 -8.36 -14.21
CA HIS A 287 -1.38 -7.19 -13.38
C HIS A 287 0.09 -6.78 -13.36
N ARG A 288 0.38 -5.65 -12.70
CA ARG A 288 1.75 -5.16 -12.42
C ARG A 288 2.50 -6.14 -11.52
N THR A 289 3.83 -6.21 -11.62
CA THR A 289 4.67 -7.07 -10.76
C THR A 289 4.68 -6.62 -9.29
N GLY A 290 4.23 -5.41 -8.99
CA GLY A 290 4.04 -4.99 -7.61
C GLY A 290 3.71 -3.52 -7.45
N HIS A 291 3.64 -3.08 -6.20
CA HIS A 291 3.25 -1.73 -5.81
C HIS A 291 4.09 -1.21 -4.66
N SER A 292 4.25 0.12 -4.59
CA SER A 292 4.82 0.75 -3.41
C SER A 292 3.92 0.57 -2.20
N ILE A 293 4.52 0.44 -1.03
CA ILE A 293 3.81 0.24 0.24
C ILE A 293 4.43 1.09 1.35
N GLY A 294 3.64 1.44 2.35
CA GLY A 294 4.08 2.24 3.50
C GLY A 294 3.02 2.30 4.58
N ILE A 295 2.50 3.51 4.82
CA ILE A 295 1.34 3.73 5.69
C ILE A 295 0.05 3.21 5.02
N GLU A 296 0.03 3.21 3.69
CA GLU A 296 -1.02 2.63 2.86
C GLU A 296 -0.45 1.38 2.18
N THR A 297 -1.27 0.33 2.03
CA THR A 297 -0.88 -0.90 1.31
C THR A 297 -0.46 -0.58 -0.12
N HIS A 298 -1.27 0.20 -0.82
CA HIS A 298 -0.97 0.76 -2.12
C HIS A 298 -0.55 2.23 -1.98
N ASP A 299 0.71 2.47 -1.64
CA ASP A 299 1.31 3.81 -1.67
C ASP A 299 1.62 4.22 -3.13
N PHE A 300 2.00 5.48 -3.36
CA PHE A 300 2.30 5.97 -4.70
C PHE A 300 3.55 5.30 -5.29
N GLY A 301 3.40 4.73 -6.49
CA GLY A 301 4.44 4.07 -7.25
C GLY A 301 4.10 2.60 -7.52
N ASP A 302 4.52 2.09 -8.67
CA ASP A 302 4.23 0.74 -9.14
C ASP A 302 5.46 0.08 -9.77
N VAL A 303 5.52 -1.25 -9.71
CA VAL A 303 6.49 -2.08 -10.44
C VAL A 303 5.79 -2.61 -11.69
N SER A 304 5.81 -1.82 -12.78
CA SER A 304 5.16 -2.19 -14.04
C SER A 304 6.04 -1.89 -15.25
N SER A 305 5.68 -2.50 -16.39
CA SER A 305 6.34 -2.32 -17.68
C SER A 305 6.37 -0.86 -18.18
N ILE A 306 5.46 0.00 -17.70
CA ILE A 306 5.38 1.41 -18.12
C ILE A 306 6.17 2.35 -17.20
N ASN A 307 6.49 1.93 -15.97
CA ASN A 307 7.18 2.79 -15.02
C ASN A 307 8.69 2.81 -15.28
N LYS A 308 9.18 3.92 -15.84
CA LYS A 308 10.60 4.12 -16.18
C LYS A 308 11.41 4.81 -15.07
N GLU A 309 10.79 5.13 -13.93
CA GLU A 309 11.50 5.74 -12.81
C GLU A 309 12.55 4.79 -12.24
N GLN A 310 13.64 5.36 -11.73
CA GLN A 310 14.71 4.60 -11.11
C GLN A 310 14.41 4.40 -9.62
N VAL A 311 14.65 3.17 -9.19
CA VAL A 311 14.54 2.74 -7.81
C VAL A 311 15.65 3.39 -6.97
N LYS A 312 15.33 3.80 -5.74
CA LYS A 312 16.27 4.45 -4.80
C LYS A 312 16.27 3.73 -3.45
N PRO A 313 17.39 3.78 -2.70
CA PRO A 313 17.47 3.26 -1.35
C PRO A 313 16.34 3.78 -0.45
N GLY A 314 15.79 2.90 0.38
CA GLY A 314 14.67 3.21 1.27
C GLY A 314 13.28 3.18 0.59
N MET A 315 13.19 2.93 -0.71
CA MET A 315 11.90 2.53 -1.31
C MET A 315 11.50 1.14 -0.82
N ILE A 316 10.21 0.94 -0.59
CA ILE A 316 9.63 -0.36 -0.23
C ILE A 316 8.43 -0.64 -1.14
N PHE A 317 8.43 -1.82 -1.77
CA PHE A 317 7.39 -2.28 -2.69
C PHE A 317 7.30 -3.81 -2.71
N SER A 318 6.18 -4.34 -3.17
CA SER A 318 5.97 -5.77 -3.42
C SER A 318 6.67 -6.25 -4.69
N ILE A 319 7.04 -7.53 -4.72
CA ILE A 319 7.34 -8.32 -5.90
C ILE A 319 6.41 -9.54 -5.86
N GLU A 320 5.33 -9.48 -6.62
CA GLU A 320 4.15 -10.35 -6.50
C GLU A 320 3.68 -10.93 -7.85
N PRO A 321 4.55 -11.51 -8.69
CA PRO A 321 4.08 -12.11 -9.93
C PRO A 321 3.07 -13.23 -9.65
N GLY A 322 2.14 -13.44 -10.59
CA GLY A 322 1.13 -14.48 -10.50
C GLY A 322 0.68 -14.98 -11.86
N ILE A 323 0.21 -16.23 -11.88
CA ILE A 323 -0.41 -16.87 -13.05
C ILE A 323 -1.81 -17.30 -12.64
N TYR A 324 -2.81 -16.82 -13.37
CA TYR A 324 -4.23 -17.08 -13.10
C TYR A 324 -4.85 -17.83 -14.26
N LEU A 325 -5.02 -19.15 -14.14
CA LEU A 325 -5.64 -20.00 -15.14
C LEU A 325 -7.14 -20.14 -14.82
N PRO A 326 -8.05 -19.49 -15.58
CA PRO A 326 -9.47 -19.46 -15.25
C PRO A 326 -10.06 -20.86 -15.08
N GLY A 327 -10.77 -21.07 -13.96
CA GLY A 327 -11.41 -22.35 -13.64
C GLY A 327 -10.46 -23.49 -13.26
N LYS A 328 -9.14 -23.24 -13.17
CA LYS A 328 -8.13 -24.26 -12.88
C LYS A 328 -7.33 -23.97 -11.62
N VAL A 329 -6.45 -22.98 -11.66
CA VAL A 329 -5.45 -22.71 -10.63
C VAL A 329 -5.05 -21.24 -10.68
N GLY A 330 -4.88 -20.64 -9.52
CA GLY A 330 -4.19 -19.37 -9.38
C GLY A 330 -3.04 -19.51 -8.40
N VAL A 331 -1.85 -19.07 -8.82
CA VAL A 331 -0.67 -19.02 -7.97
C VAL A 331 -0.13 -17.60 -7.97
N ARG A 332 0.11 -17.06 -6.78
CA ARG A 332 0.83 -15.80 -6.55
C ARG A 332 1.81 -16.01 -5.41
N ILE A 333 3.02 -15.50 -5.57
CA ILE A 333 4.04 -15.50 -4.51
C ILE A 333 4.55 -14.08 -4.41
N GLU A 334 4.51 -13.54 -3.21
CA GLU A 334 4.80 -12.14 -2.96
C GLU A 334 5.72 -11.92 -1.77
N ASP A 335 6.64 -11.00 -1.93
CA ASP A 335 7.36 -10.42 -0.81
C ASP A 335 7.53 -8.92 -0.99
N LEU A 336 7.58 -8.22 0.13
CA LEU A 336 8.04 -6.85 0.22
C LEU A 336 9.56 -6.82 0.22
N VAL A 337 10.12 -5.87 -0.52
CA VAL A 337 11.55 -5.59 -0.56
C VAL A 337 11.86 -4.16 -0.14
N VAL A 338 12.90 -3.98 0.66
CA VAL A 338 13.51 -2.67 0.96
C VAL A 338 14.74 -2.51 0.10
N VAL A 339 14.78 -1.45 -0.70
CA VAL A 339 15.92 -1.19 -1.58
C VAL A 339 17.11 -0.71 -0.76
N THR A 340 18.27 -1.30 -1.04
CA THR A 340 19.59 -0.86 -0.55
C THR A 340 20.44 -0.34 -1.70
N GLU A 341 21.65 0.15 -1.42
CA GLU A 341 22.56 0.66 -2.45
C GLU A 341 22.92 -0.44 -3.47
N ASP A 342 23.23 -1.64 -3.00
CA ASP A 342 23.76 -2.73 -3.82
C ASP A 342 22.74 -3.85 -4.11
N GLY A 343 21.51 -3.74 -3.61
CA GLY A 343 20.50 -4.79 -3.73
C GLY A 343 19.18 -4.44 -3.06
N CYS A 344 18.59 -5.43 -2.40
CA CYS A 344 17.46 -5.25 -1.50
C CYS A 344 17.52 -6.21 -0.30
N GLU A 345 16.79 -5.86 0.75
CA GLU A 345 16.41 -6.74 1.84
C GLU A 345 14.98 -7.23 1.60
N VAL A 346 14.74 -8.55 1.67
CA VAL A 346 13.39 -9.12 1.64
C VAL A 346 12.83 -9.10 3.05
N LEU A 347 11.61 -8.59 3.23
CA LEU A 347 11.01 -8.42 4.56
C LEU A 347 10.20 -9.63 5.03
N ASN A 348 9.73 -10.46 4.10
CA ASN A 348 8.97 -11.68 4.38
C ASN A 348 9.89 -12.91 4.32
N HIS A 349 9.73 -13.82 5.27
CA HIS A 349 10.61 -14.96 5.47
C HIS A 349 9.88 -16.31 5.48
N TYR A 350 8.54 -16.33 5.44
CA TYR A 350 7.80 -17.58 5.27
C TYR A 350 8.20 -18.26 3.96
N THR A 351 8.38 -19.58 3.98
CA THR A 351 8.95 -20.31 2.83
C THR A 351 8.16 -20.11 1.54
N LYS A 352 8.87 -20.13 0.42
CA LYS A 352 8.34 -20.12 -0.95
C LYS A 352 8.35 -21.52 -1.57
N ASP A 353 8.61 -22.55 -0.77
CA ASP A 353 8.66 -23.92 -1.27
C ASP A 353 7.25 -24.43 -1.54
N LEU A 354 7.12 -25.28 -2.58
CA LEU A 354 5.88 -25.95 -2.86
C LEU A 354 5.53 -26.88 -1.70
N ILE A 355 4.43 -26.57 -1.01
CA ILE A 355 3.93 -27.37 0.10
C ILE A 355 2.56 -27.94 -0.25
N VAL A 356 2.42 -29.25 -0.02
CA VAL A 356 1.17 -29.98 -0.07
C VAL A 356 0.73 -30.29 1.35
N VAL A 357 -0.52 -29.96 1.69
CA VAL A 357 -1.15 -30.28 2.98
C VAL A 357 -2.25 -31.32 2.81
N GLU A 358 -2.61 -32.04 3.86
CA GLU A 358 -3.61 -33.12 3.83
C GLU A 358 -4.94 -32.78 4.52
#